data_AF-A0A2K1R0H4-F1
#
_entry.id   AF-A0A2K1R0H4-F1
#
_cell.length_a   1.000
_cell.length_b   1.000
_cell.length_c   1.000
_cell.angle_alpha   90.00
_cell.angle_beta   90.00
_cell.angle_gamma   90.00
#
_symmetry.space_group_name_H-M   'P 1'
#
loop_
_entity.id
_entity.type
_entity.pdbx_description
1 polymer ?
#
loop_
_entity_poly.entity_id
_entity_poly.type
_entity_poly.pdbx_seq_one_letter_code
_entity_poly.pdbx_strand_id
1 'polypeptide(L)'
;MPSQSWISLQVRLGPIYNAPVEVHITNFRGVASYIQQPGETIQGQFWKIDFGVQPLKPNSGVYAGHVTKYQHISQSFPPDSMIARPDDNLYLKTWSDGRIAIGAYSRTRGEFMVGVARVMPRVSRSGFPMYEPQSLGTFAFPKWYAAAGRGTADRLSFASGVFEKMGREIWWWSGIDWIV
;
A
#
# COMPACT_ATOMS: atom_id res chain seq x y z
N MET A 1 1.52 -18.54 -26.54
CA MET A 1 0.36 -18.41 -25.64
C MET A 1 0.91 -18.11 -24.25
N PRO A 2 0.63 -16.96 -23.63
CA PRO A 2 1.11 -16.69 -22.28
C PRO A 2 0.34 -17.59 -21.31
N SER A 3 1.06 -18.43 -20.56
CA SER A 3 0.48 -19.26 -19.52
C SER A 3 -0.14 -18.34 -18.47
N GLN A 4 -1.46 -18.31 -18.37
CA GLN A 4 -2.14 -17.77 -17.20
C GLN A 4 -1.64 -18.56 -15.99
N SER A 5 -0.78 -17.95 -15.19
CA SER A 5 -0.43 -18.46 -13.87
C SER A 5 -1.69 -18.31 -13.01
N TRP A 6 -2.49 -19.38 -12.95
CA TRP A 6 -3.61 -19.48 -12.03
C TRP A 6 -3.03 -19.44 -10.62
N ILE A 7 -3.11 -18.28 -9.97
CA ILE A 7 -2.83 -18.19 -8.56
C ILE A 7 -3.98 -18.91 -7.87
N SER A 8 -3.79 -20.18 -7.47
CA SER A 8 -4.64 -20.79 -6.44
C SER A 8 -4.28 -20.12 -5.12
N LEU A 9 -4.72 -18.87 -4.98
CA LEU A 9 -4.43 -18.02 -3.86
C LEU A 9 -5.30 -18.49 -2.68
N GLN A 10 -4.90 -19.60 -2.05
CA GLN A 10 -5.44 -19.98 -0.75
C GLN A 10 -4.83 -19.07 0.30
N VAL A 11 -5.18 -17.77 0.26
CA VAL A 11 -4.82 -16.87 1.36
C VAL A 11 -5.61 -17.28 2.58
N ARG A 12 -4.92 -17.86 3.54
CA ARG A 12 -5.41 -17.88 4.92
C ARG A 12 -4.93 -16.59 5.54
N LEU A 13 -5.86 -15.70 5.88
CA LEU A 13 -5.62 -14.48 6.65
C LEU A 13 -6.18 -14.70 8.05
N GLY A 14 -5.32 -14.60 9.05
CA GLY A 14 -5.71 -14.59 10.46
C GLY A 14 -5.25 -13.28 11.11
N PRO A 15 -6.03 -12.68 12.02
CA PRO A 15 -5.58 -11.53 12.77
C PRO A 15 -4.31 -11.88 13.56
N ILE A 16 -3.32 -11.00 13.57
CA ILE A 16 -2.10 -11.18 14.34
C ILE A 16 -1.97 -10.06 15.36
N TYR A 17 -1.91 -10.44 16.62
CA TYR A 17 -1.45 -9.58 17.70
C TYR A 17 0.08 -9.58 17.67
N ASN A 18 0.70 -8.39 17.64
CA ASN A 18 2.16 -8.20 17.58
C ASN A 18 2.81 -8.73 16.28
N ALA A 19 2.40 -8.25 15.12
CA ALA A 19 2.96 -8.67 13.85
C ALA A 19 4.49 -8.42 13.80
N PRO A 20 5.30 -9.35 13.26
CA PRO A 20 6.77 -9.24 13.27
C PRO A 20 7.30 -8.10 12.40
N VAL A 21 6.43 -7.45 11.63
CA VAL A 21 6.74 -6.45 10.60
C VAL A 21 6.00 -5.12 10.85
N GLU A 22 5.55 -4.86 12.07
CA GLU A 22 4.80 -3.63 12.38
C GLU A 22 5.59 -2.38 12.02
N VAL A 23 4.92 -1.44 11.36
CA VAL A 23 5.50 -0.17 10.92
C VAL A 23 4.55 0.99 11.15
N HIS A 24 5.11 2.19 11.27
CA HIS A 24 4.42 3.45 11.07
C HIS A 24 4.72 4.00 9.68
N ILE A 25 3.72 4.65 9.09
CA ILE A 25 3.91 5.57 7.98
C ILE A 25 4.05 6.96 8.57
N THR A 26 5.08 7.70 8.16
CA THR A 26 5.31 9.09 8.58
C THR A 26 5.14 10.04 7.41
N ASN A 27 4.55 11.21 7.68
CA ASN A 27 4.42 12.30 6.72
C ASN A 27 3.83 11.89 5.36
N PHE A 28 2.78 11.07 5.32
CA PHE A 28 2.18 10.64 4.05
C PHE A 28 1.51 11.82 3.35
N ARG A 29 2.15 12.30 2.26
CA ARG A 29 1.80 13.55 1.59
C ARG A 29 1.72 13.35 0.08
N GLY A 30 0.71 13.96 -0.54
CA GLY A 30 0.60 14.11 -1.99
C GLY A 30 0.73 15.58 -2.38
N VAL A 31 1.55 15.86 -3.38
CA VAL A 31 1.60 17.19 -4.02
C VAL A 31 1.40 17.00 -5.52
N ALA A 32 0.46 17.74 -6.11
CA ALA A 32 0.31 17.76 -7.54
C ALA A 32 1.56 18.36 -8.18
N SER A 33 2.11 17.66 -9.17
CA SER A 33 3.30 18.07 -9.88
C SER A 33 3.13 17.80 -11.35
N TYR A 34 3.57 18.73 -12.18
CA TYR A 34 3.75 18.49 -13.60
C TYR A 34 5.17 17.98 -13.80
N ILE A 35 5.30 16.69 -14.10
CA ILE A 35 6.61 16.08 -14.31
C ILE A 35 6.68 15.43 -15.68
N GLN A 36 7.87 15.45 -16.24
CA GLN A 36 8.31 14.43 -17.17
C GLN A 36 8.92 13.32 -16.32
N GLN A 37 8.28 12.15 -16.28
CA GLN A 37 8.79 11.03 -15.49
C GLN A 37 10.18 10.64 -16.03
N PRO A 38 11.24 10.53 -15.19
CA PRO A 38 12.58 10.22 -15.69
C PRO A 38 12.58 8.87 -16.43
N GLY A 39 12.92 8.88 -17.72
CA GLY A 39 12.94 7.69 -18.58
C GLY A 39 11.64 7.43 -19.38
N GLU A 40 10.58 8.23 -19.19
CA GLU A 40 9.36 8.16 -19.99
C GLU A 40 9.11 9.45 -20.78
N THR A 41 8.56 9.34 -21.99
CA THR A 41 8.20 10.47 -22.86
C THR A 41 6.90 11.15 -22.43
N ILE A 42 6.22 10.61 -21.41
CA ILE A 42 4.90 11.07 -21.00
C ILE A 42 5.07 12.30 -20.10
N GLN A 43 4.64 13.45 -20.61
CA GLN A 43 4.40 14.64 -19.81
C GLN A 43 2.96 14.62 -19.33
N GLY A 44 2.76 14.94 -18.05
CA GLY A 44 1.43 14.94 -17.49
C GLY A 44 1.39 15.44 -16.06
N GLN A 45 0.18 15.45 -15.52
CA GLN A 45 -0.07 15.81 -14.13
C GLN A 45 -0.06 14.54 -13.27
N PHE A 46 0.77 14.56 -12.23
CA PHE A 46 0.96 13.45 -11.32
C PHE A 46 0.85 13.92 -9.87
N TRP A 47 0.36 13.04 -9.01
CA TRP A 47 0.68 13.07 -7.60
C TRP A 47 2.14 12.68 -7.41
N LYS A 48 2.93 13.58 -6.80
CA LYS A 48 4.15 13.19 -6.09
C LYS A 48 3.74 12.79 -4.66
N ILE A 49 3.75 11.49 -4.39
CA ILE A 49 3.45 10.90 -3.10
C ILE A 49 4.78 10.67 -2.36
N ASP A 50 4.93 11.29 -1.19
CA ASP A 50 6.11 11.22 -0.35
C ASP A 50 5.71 10.71 1.05
N PHE A 51 6.42 9.73 1.60
CA PHE A 51 6.22 9.25 2.97
C PHE A 51 7.46 8.52 3.51
N GLY A 52 7.61 8.51 4.83
CA GLY A 52 8.57 7.66 5.52
C GLY A 52 7.94 6.34 6.00
N VAL A 53 8.74 5.30 6.07
CA VAL A 53 8.41 4.02 6.68
C VAL A 53 9.33 3.81 7.89
N GLN A 54 8.73 3.61 9.05
CA GLN A 54 9.45 3.40 10.31
C GLN A 54 9.00 2.09 10.96
N PRO A 55 9.81 1.02 10.90
CA PRO A 55 9.53 -0.21 11.63
C PRO A 55 9.50 0.01 13.14
N LEU A 56 8.56 -0.64 13.83
CA LEU A 56 8.42 -0.59 15.28
C LEU A 56 9.34 -1.59 16.00
N LYS A 57 9.74 -2.65 15.29
CA LYS A 57 10.61 -3.69 15.82
C LYS A 57 11.97 -3.60 15.13
N PRO A 58 13.08 -3.56 15.90
CA PRO A 58 14.40 -3.74 15.34
C PRO A 58 14.47 -5.05 14.56
N ASN A 59 15.20 -5.07 13.44
CA ASN A 59 15.43 -6.27 12.63
C ASN A 59 14.15 -6.97 12.12
N SER A 60 13.02 -6.25 12.02
CA SER A 60 11.78 -6.77 11.43
C SER A 60 11.93 -7.26 9.99
N GLY A 61 12.99 -6.79 9.30
CA GLY A 61 13.26 -7.10 7.91
C GLY A 61 12.39 -6.34 6.92
N VAL A 62 11.60 -5.37 7.41
CA VAL A 62 10.85 -4.41 6.59
C VAL A 62 11.75 -3.23 6.25
N TYR A 63 11.53 -2.63 5.08
CA TYR A 63 12.14 -1.35 4.70
C TYR A 63 11.98 -0.28 5.80
N ALA A 64 13.05 0.46 6.03
CA ALA A 64 13.06 1.69 6.83
C ALA A 64 13.65 2.81 5.97
N GLY A 65 12.91 3.90 5.78
CA GLY A 65 13.39 5.02 4.97
C GLY A 65 12.28 5.79 4.27
N HIS A 66 12.67 6.68 3.37
CA HIS A 66 11.76 7.55 2.61
C HIS A 66 11.38 6.92 1.27
N VAL A 67 10.12 7.06 0.89
CA VAL A 67 9.56 6.59 -0.37
C VAL A 67 8.94 7.76 -1.12
N THR A 68 9.29 7.87 -2.39
CA THR A 68 8.64 8.77 -3.35
C THR A 68 8.01 7.94 -4.46
N LYS A 69 6.75 8.21 -4.79
CA LYS A 69 6.04 7.60 -5.92
C LYS A 69 5.34 8.69 -6.73
N TYR A 70 5.44 8.58 -8.05
CA TYR A 70 4.61 9.34 -8.97
C TYR A 70 3.43 8.48 -9.42
N GLN A 71 2.22 9.03 -9.34
CA GLN A 71 0.96 8.40 -9.72
C GLN A 71 0.14 9.42 -10.51
N HIS A 72 -0.55 9.02 -11.58
CA HIS A 72 -1.43 9.94 -12.30
C HIS A 72 -2.36 10.68 -11.35
N ILE A 73 -2.48 12.00 -11.54
CA ILE A 73 -3.34 12.81 -10.70
C ILE A 73 -4.79 12.32 -10.81
N SER A 74 -5.50 12.33 -9.70
CA SER A 74 -6.89 11.88 -9.61
C SER A 74 -7.72 12.90 -8.83
N GLN A 75 -9.03 12.66 -8.78
CA GLN A 75 -9.96 13.48 -8.01
C GLN A 75 -9.93 13.18 -6.51
N SER A 76 -9.17 12.17 -6.06
CA SER A 76 -9.15 11.70 -4.67
C SER A 76 -7.74 11.54 -4.12
N PHE A 77 -7.59 11.78 -2.82
CA PHE A 77 -6.39 11.47 -2.06
C PHE A 77 -6.73 10.66 -0.79
N PRO A 78 -6.08 9.52 -0.53
CA PRO A 78 -5.03 8.91 -1.34
C PRO A 78 -5.56 8.40 -2.69
N PRO A 79 -4.76 8.37 -3.77
CA PRO A 79 -5.19 7.81 -5.05
C PRO A 79 -5.16 6.29 -5.04
N ASP A 80 -5.79 5.64 -6.02
CA ASP A 80 -5.52 4.23 -6.29
C ASP A 80 -4.07 4.06 -6.78
N SER A 81 -3.21 3.48 -5.95
CA SER A 81 -1.80 3.29 -6.30
C SER A 81 -1.23 2.03 -5.66
N MET A 82 -0.24 1.44 -6.33
CA MET A 82 0.57 0.34 -5.81
C MET A 82 2.02 0.80 -5.79
N ILE A 83 2.64 0.67 -4.64
CA ILE A 83 4.05 0.95 -4.39
C ILE A 83 4.68 -0.35 -3.96
N ALA A 84 5.57 -0.88 -4.80
CA ALA A 84 6.28 -2.11 -4.49
C ALA A 84 7.78 -1.87 -4.61
N ARG A 85 8.51 -2.28 -3.57
CA ARG A 85 9.97 -2.36 -3.54
C ARG A 85 10.34 -3.78 -3.09
N PRO A 86 10.29 -4.77 -3.99
CA PRO A 86 10.49 -6.18 -3.62
C PRO A 86 11.85 -6.45 -2.97
N ASP A 87 12.90 -5.78 -3.45
CA ASP A 87 14.26 -5.90 -2.92
C ASP A 87 14.36 -5.35 -1.48
N ASP A 88 13.54 -4.34 -1.18
CA ASP A 88 13.45 -3.72 0.15
C ASP A 88 12.38 -4.36 1.04
N ASN A 89 11.70 -5.39 0.57
CA ASN A 89 10.62 -6.08 1.29
C ASN A 89 9.48 -5.13 1.73
N LEU A 90 9.05 -4.23 0.84
CA LEU A 90 7.96 -3.29 1.09
C LEU A 90 6.92 -3.32 -0.03
N TYR A 91 5.66 -3.44 0.36
CA TYR A 91 4.51 -3.42 -0.54
C TYR A 91 3.44 -2.54 0.09
N LEU A 92 2.94 -1.55 -0.63
CA LEU A 92 1.89 -0.67 -0.14
C LEU A 92 0.86 -0.45 -1.24
N LYS A 93 -0.41 -0.58 -0.87
CA LYS A 93 -1.56 -0.35 -1.74
C LYS A 93 -2.45 0.69 -1.10
N THR A 94 -2.81 1.70 -1.87
CA THR A 94 -3.86 2.65 -1.54
C THR A 94 -5.05 2.45 -2.48
N TRP A 95 -6.23 2.70 -1.94
CA TRP A 95 -7.47 2.81 -2.70
C TRP A 95 -8.03 4.23 -2.57
N SER A 96 -8.69 4.68 -3.62
CA SER A 96 -9.29 6.03 -3.70
C SER A 96 -10.39 6.31 -2.67
N ASP A 97 -10.94 5.26 -2.04
CA ASP A 97 -11.91 5.34 -0.95
C ASP A 97 -11.28 5.47 0.44
N GLY A 98 -9.96 5.66 0.52
CA GLY A 98 -9.25 5.87 1.77
C GLY A 98 -8.77 4.59 2.45
N ARG A 99 -8.99 3.41 1.87
CA ARG A 99 -8.32 2.19 2.35
C ARG A 99 -6.83 2.24 2.06
N ILE A 100 -6.02 1.77 3.01
CA ILE A 100 -4.57 1.63 2.88
C ILE A 100 -4.16 0.27 3.42
N ALA A 101 -3.35 -0.47 2.65
CA ALA A 101 -2.70 -1.69 3.09
C ALA A 101 -1.18 -1.55 2.90
N ILE A 102 -0.42 -2.01 3.89
CA ILE A 102 1.02 -2.19 3.79
C ILE A 102 1.33 -3.66 4.04
N GLY A 103 2.40 -4.18 3.43
CA GLY A 103 2.86 -5.51 3.72
C GLY A 103 4.34 -5.72 3.46
N ALA A 104 4.83 -6.79 4.07
CA ALA A 104 6.20 -7.25 4.01
C ALA A 104 6.24 -8.75 4.30
N TYR A 105 7.19 -9.47 3.72
CA TYR A 105 7.40 -10.88 4.02
C TYR A 105 8.11 -11.03 5.37
N SER A 106 7.56 -11.87 6.23
CA SER A 106 8.19 -12.27 7.49
C SER A 106 9.42 -13.13 7.20
N ARG A 107 10.59 -12.71 7.70
CA ARG A 107 11.83 -13.50 7.61
C ARG A 107 11.76 -14.81 8.42
N THR A 108 10.94 -14.85 9.47
CA THR A 108 10.86 -16.00 10.37
C THR A 108 9.78 -17.00 9.98
N ARG A 109 8.66 -16.52 9.43
CA ARG A 109 7.51 -17.37 9.08
C ARG A 109 7.38 -17.67 7.59
N GLY A 110 8.03 -16.89 6.73
CA GLY A 110 7.88 -16.99 5.27
C GLY A 110 6.51 -16.52 4.75
N GLU A 111 5.64 -16.02 5.63
CA GLU A 111 4.31 -15.49 5.29
C GLU A 111 4.40 -14.01 4.90
N PHE A 112 3.50 -13.56 4.04
CA PHE A 112 3.33 -12.15 3.72
C PHE A 112 2.43 -11.48 4.76
N MET A 113 2.98 -10.59 5.57
CA MET A 113 2.25 -9.90 6.62
C MET A 113 1.65 -8.61 6.06
N VAL A 114 0.40 -8.32 6.39
CA VAL A 114 -0.35 -7.18 5.84
C VAL A 114 -1.02 -6.38 6.96
N GLY A 115 -0.61 -5.13 7.13
CA GLY A 115 -1.26 -4.15 7.98
C GLY A 115 -2.29 -3.37 7.18
N VAL A 116 -3.44 -3.08 7.78
CA VAL A 116 -4.53 -2.32 7.16
C VAL A 116 -4.97 -1.13 8.00
N ALA A 117 -5.33 -0.05 7.31
CA ALA A 117 -5.84 1.18 7.90
C ALA A 117 -6.84 1.86 6.96
N ARG A 118 -7.64 2.78 7.48
CA ARG A 118 -8.59 3.59 6.72
C ARG A 118 -8.41 5.05 7.05
N VAL A 119 -8.25 5.91 6.05
CA VAL A 119 -8.12 7.37 6.23
C VAL A 119 -9.28 8.06 5.55
N MET A 120 -9.78 9.18 6.06
CA MET A 120 -10.88 9.88 5.39
C MET A 120 -10.40 10.36 4.00
N PRO A 121 -10.97 9.84 2.88
CA PRO A 121 -10.52 10.25 1.56
C PRO A 121 -10.91 11.71 1.32
N ARG A 122 -10.00 12.48 0.76
CA ARG A 122 -10.29 13.83 0.30
C ARG A 122 -10.66 13.75 -1.16
N VAL A 123 -11.82 14.29 -1.52
CA VAL A 123 -12.35 14.24 -2.89
C VAL A 123 -12.60 15.65 -3.41
N SER A 124 -12.16 15.93 -4.63
CA SER A 124 -12.42 17.18 -5.33
C SER A 124 -13.91 17.34 -5.61
N ARG A 125 -14.48 18.48 -5.18
CA ARG A 125 -15.90 18.81 -5.41
C ARG A 125 -16.20 19.33 -6.82
N SER A 126 -15.17 19.76 -7.55
CA SER A 126 -15.32 20.44 -8.84
C SER A 126 -15.25 19.50 -10.03
N GLY A 127 -15.05 18.19 -9.82
CA GLY A 127 -14.80 17.23 -10.89
C GLY A 127 -13.41 17.35 -11.53
N PHE A 128 -12.59 18.32 -11.11
CA PHE A 128 -11.22 18.49 -11.58
C PHE A 128 -10.21 17.78 -10.66
N PRO A 129 -9.02 17.43 -11.16
CA PRO A 129 -7.94 16.94 -10.33
C PRO A 129 -7.63 17.86 -9.15
N MET A 130 -7.23 17.27 -8.04
CA MET A 130 -6.91 18.02 -6.83
C MET A 130 -5.45 18.50 -6.90
N TYR A 131 -5.25 19.82 -6.97
CA TYR A 131 -3.91 20.41 -7.08
C TYR A 131 -3.30 20.84 -5.74
N GLU A 132 -4.13 21.04 -4.72
CA GLU A 132 -3.67 21.43 -3.40
C GLU A 132 -2.89 20.28 -2.73
N PRO A 133 -1.79 20.58 -2.01
CA PRO A 133 -1.08 19.59 -1.21
C PRO A 133 -2.00 18.88 -0.21
N GLN A 134 -1.97 17.55 -0.20
CA GLN A 134 -2.71 16.71 0.74
C GLN A 134 -1.76 16.01 1.68
N SER A 135 -2.17 15.85 2.94
CA SER A 135 -1.39 15.16 3.97
C SER A 135 -2.31 14.36 4.86
N LEU A 136 -1.90 13.12 5.15
CA LEU A 136 -2.52 12.24 6.14
C LEU A 136 -1.69 12.19 7.44
N GLY A 137 -0.56 12.90 7.50
CA GLY A 137 0.33 12.91 8.65
C GLY A 137 0.99 11.54 8.89
N THR A 138 1.14 11.21 10.18
CA THR A 138 1.75 9.96 10.65
C THR A 138 0.67 9.04 11.18
N PHE A 139 0.71 7.76 10.80
CA PHE A 139 -0.26 6.78 11.27
C PHE A 139 0.29 5.36 11.34
N ALA A 140 -0.42 4.52 12.12
CA ALA A 140 -0.14 3.11 12.30
C ALA A 140 -1.25 2.24 11.68
N PHE A 141 -1.00 0.94 11.61
CA PHE A 141 -1.97 -0.03 11.12
C PHE A 141 -2.59 -0.78 12.31
N PRO A 142 -3.86 -0.49 12.68
CA PRO A 142 -4.49 -1.06 13.87
C PRO A 142 -4.74 -2.57 13.77
N LYS A 143 -4.72 -3.13 12.56
CA LYS A 143 -5.02 -4.54 12.32
C LYS A 143 -4.04 -5.13 11.32
N TRP A 144 -3.56 -6.32 11.64
CA TRP A 144 -2.60 -7.08 10.84
C TRP A 144 -3.13 -8.46 10.50
N TYR A 145 -2.75 -8.95 9.33
CA TYR A 145 -3.04 -10.29 8.85
C TYR A 145 -1.76 -10.96 8.34
N ALA A 146 -1.69 -12.29 8.40
CA ALA A 146 -0.69 -13.07 7.63
C ALA A 146 -1.34 -13.69 6.41
N ALA A 147 -0.69 -13.62 5.26
CA ALA A 147 -1.06 -14.30 4.04
C ALA A 147 -0.03 -15.37 3.71
N ALA A 148 -0.50 -16.61 3.57
CA ALA A 148 0.26 -17.71 3.00
C ALA A 148 -0.40 -18.19 1.71
N GLY A 149 0.36 -18.81 0.82
CA GLY A 149 -0.17 -19.41 -0.39
C GLY A 149 0.79 -20.43 -0.98
N ARG A 150 0.33 -21.15 -2.01
CA ARG A 150 1.13 -22.12 -2.77
C ARG A 150 1.16 -21.69 -4.23
N GLY A 151 2.31 -21.81 -4.88
CA GLY A 151 2.49 -21.48 -6.30
C GLY A 151 3.91 -21.04 -6.62
N THR A 152 4.17 -20.80 -7.91
CA THR A 152 5.46 -20.33 -8.44
C THR A 152 5.50 -18.83 -8.71
N ALA A 153 4.47 -18.09 -8.25
CA ALA A 153 4.42 -16.65 -8.41
C ALA A 153 5.57 -15.97 -7.65
N ASP A 154 6.16 -14.94 -8.24
CA ASP A 154 7.12 -14.10 -7.54
C ASP A 154 6.45 -13.33 -6.39
N ARG A 155 7.28 -12.74 -5.52
CA ARG A 155 6.82 -12.02 -4.34
C ARG A 155 5.90 -10.83 -4.66
N LEU A 156 6.12 -10.13 -5.77
CA LEU A 156 5.29 -9.00 -6.18
C LEU A 156 3.93 -9.49 -6.69
N SER A 157 3.92 -10.51 -7.53
CA SER A 157 2.70 -11.15 -8.03
C SER A 157 1.84 -11.67 -6.88
N PHE A 158 2.44 -12.33 -5.88
CA PHE A 158 1.72 -12.80 -4.69
C PHE A 158 1.17 -11.63 -3.85
N ALA A 159 1.98 -10.62 -3.53
CA ALA A 159 1.54 -9.46 -2.76
C ALA A 159 0.40 -8.70 -3.46
N SER A 160 0.49 -8.53 -4.78
CA SER A 160 -0.54 -7.91 -5.60
C SER A 160 -1.85 -8.71 -5.54
N GLY A 161 -1.78 -10.04 -5.67
CA GLY A 161 -2.95 -10.92 -5.54
C GLY A 161 -3.62 -10.85 -4.16
N VAL A 162 -2.83 -10.73 -3.09
CA VAL A 162 -3.36 -10.51 -1.72
C VAL A 162 -4.10 -9.18 -1.65
N PHE A 163 -3.50 -8.08 -2.13
CA PHE A 163 -4.16 -6.78 -2.12
C PHE A 163 -5.41 -6.74 -2.98
N GLU A 164 -5.40 -7.34 -4.17
CA GLU A 164 -6.61 -7.44 -5.00
C GLU A 164 -7.75 -8.17 -4.29
N LYS A 165 -7.44 -9.30 -3.63
CA LYS A 165 -8.43 -10.03 -2.83
C LYS A 165 -9.01 -9.14 -1.72
N MET A 166 -8.14 -8.42 -1.00
CA MET A 166 -8.56 -7.49 0.06
C MET A 166 -9.36 -6.29 -0.46
N GLY A 167 -9.05 -5.82 -1.67
CA GLY A 167 -9.78 -4.75 -2.34
C GLY A 167 -11.22 -5.15 -2.70
N ARG A 168 -11.44 -6.41 -3.09
CA ARG A 168 -12.76 -6.95 -3.45
C ARG A 168 -13.63 -7.31 -2.25
N GLU A 169 -13.03 -7.69 -1.13
CA GLU A 169 -13.73 -8.28 0.01
C GLU A 169 -13.82 -7.28 1.19
N ILE A 170 -14.99 -6.68 1.44
CA ILE A 170 -15.10 -5.55 2.39
C ILE A 170 -14.85 -5.93 3.86
N TRP A 171 -15.05 -7.20 4.22
CA TRP A 171 -14.99 -7.68 5.60
C TRP A 171 -13.57 -7.66 6.20
N TRP A 172 -12.52 -7.60 5.38
CA TRP A 172 -11.14 -7.36 5.84
C TRP A 172 -10.96 -6.02 6.54
N TRP A 173 -11.88 -5.10 6.29
CA TRP A 173 -11.86 -3.74 6.80
C TRP A 173 -12.85 -3.52 7.95
N SER A 174 -13.58 -4.56 8.34
CA SER A 174 -14.53 -4.50 9.46
C SER A 174 -13.81 -4.30 10.79
N GLY A 175 -14.34 -3.38 11.60
CA GLY A 175 -13.76 -2.99 12.89
C GLY A 175 -12.52 -2.11 12.78
N ILE A 176 -12.29 -1.49 11.61
CA ILE A 176 -11.23 -0.48 11.41
C ILE A 176 -11.90 0.88 11.27
N ASP A 177 -11.69 1.72 12.27
CA ASP A 177 -12.15 3.11 12.25
C ASP A 177 -11.27 3.97 11.33
N TRP A 178 -11.84 5.10 10.91
CA TRP A 178 -11.10 6.11 10.17
C TRP A 178 -10.03 6.72 11.08
N ILE A 179 -8.77 6.60 10.65
CA ILE A 179 -7.62 7.25 11.25
C ILE A 179 -7.38 8.58 10.53
N VAL A 180 -7.26 9.65 11.33
CA VAL A 180 -6.97 11.03 10.89
C VAL A 180 -8.11 11.73 10.15
#